data_AF-A0A6C0CWZ8-F1
#
_entry.id   AF-A0A6C0CWZ8-F1
#
_cell.length_a   1.000
_cell.length_b   1.000
_cell.length_c   1.000
_cell.angle_alpha   90.00
_cell.angle_beta   90.00
_cell.angle_gamma   90.00
#
_symmetry.space_group_name_H-M   'P 1'
#
loop_
_entity.id
_entity.type
_entity.pdbx_description
1 polymer ?
#
loop_
_entity_poly.entity_id
_entity_poly.type
_entity_poly.pdbx_seq_one_letter_code
_entity_poly.pdbx_strand_id
1 'polypeptide(L)'
;MTTIINKINKSRNIILEILNDYDWDISSVPLLSTNEIERIYNIENHKNSIYSSFGIAAGCNFILKHKNIPSHKLHVIYYNMPIGNQRSIKVNKSLVDKVLNLYTENLIDRDDSTIILINEQISDTINNINDSLNVLLQENYDEPSDIIKDEMKLKNINLDKNFFRYSTIFDIRDFQFNKLKHSLVPKHIPIRDIYLIEKIIKECNAIKSQMPVIWKNDPIAKIIRLTPGNICKIIRHTPEAGVIVYYRICK
;
A
#
# COMPACT_ATOMS: atom_id res chain seq x y z
N MET A 1 -25.67 11.30 0.78
CA MET A 1 -24.25 11.57 0.43
C MET A 1 -23.39 11.07 1.59
N THR A 2 -22.47 10.13 1.36
CA THR A 2 -21.68 9.52 2.45
C THR A 2 -20.70 10.53 3.04
N THR A 3 -20.75 10.76 4.35
CA THR A 3 -19.85 11.70 5.05
C THR A 3 -18.38 11.25 4.96
N ILE A 4 -17.44 12.20 5.11
CA ILE A 4 -16.00 11.89 5.09
C ILE A 4 -15.62 10.88 6.19
N ILE A 5 -16.19 11.03 7.37
CA ILE A 5 -16.01 10.12 8.52
C ILE A 5 -16.43 8.69 8.14
N ASN A 6 -17.58 8.53 7.49
CA ASN A 6 -18.03 7.22 7.01
C ASN A 6 -17.10 6.63 5.94
N LYS A 7 -16.57 7.46 5.03
CA LYS A 7 -15.58 7.01 4.04
C LYS A 7 -14.29 6.54 4.70
N ILE A 8 -13.80 7.28 5.71
CA ILE A 8 -12.63 6.93 6.51
C ILE A 8 -12.86 5.58 7.19
N ASN A 9 -13.96 5.43 7.94
CA ASN A 9 -14.24 4.18 8.65
C ASN A 9 -14.34 2.98 7.69
N LYS A 10 -15.08 3.12 6.58
CA LYS A 10 -15.19 2.06 5.57
C LYS A 10 -13.83 1.71 4.94
N SER A 11 -13.07 2.73 4.54
CA SER A 11 -11.75 2.52 3.95
C SER A 11 -10.80 1.81 4.91
N ARG A 12 -10.81 2.20 6.19
CA ARG A 12 -10.00 1.55 7.23
C ARG A 12 -10.32 0.06 7.33
N ASN A 13 -11.60 -0.30 7.46
CA ASN A 13 -12.01 -1.70 7.58
C ASN A 13 -11.64 -2.53 6.35
N ILE A 14 -11.85 -1.98 5.14
CA ILE A 14 -11.52 -2.67 3.89
C ILE A 14 -10.00 -2.80 3.71
N ILE A 15 -9.22 -1.78 4.07
CA ILE A 15 -7.75 -1.85 4.02
C ILE A 15 -7.24 -2.91 5.00
N LEU A 16 -7.75 -2.94 6.24
CA LEU A 16 -7.38 -3.96 7.22
C LEU A 16 -7.74 -5.36 6.73
N GLU A 17 -8.95 -5.55 6.19
CA GLU A 17 -9.38 -6.81 5.59
C GLU A 17 -8.43 -7.27 4.48
N ILE A 18 -8.15 -6.41 3.50
CA ILE A 18 -7.27 -6.72 2.37
C ILE A 18 -5.86 -7.02 2.86
N LEU A 19 -5.26 -6.14 3.67
CA LEU A 19 -3.86 -6.28 4.06
C LEU A 19 -3.64 -7.49 4.98
N ASN A 20 -4.65 -7.87 5.78
CA ASN A 20 -4.63 -9.10 6.57
C ASN A 20 -4.67 -10.36 5.70
N ASP A 21 -5.32 -10.34 4.54
CA ASP A 21 -5.30 -11.47 3.60
C ASP A 21 -3.91 -11.65 2.93
N TYR A 22 -3.05 -10.63 3.00
CA TYR A 22 -1.69 -10.64 2.46
C TYR A 22 -0.63 -10.59 3.58
N ASP A 23 0.33 -9.67 3.49
CA ASP A 23 1.59 -9.74 4.24
C ASP A 23 1.60 -8.96 5.56
N TRP A 24 0.46 -8.40 5.99
CA TRP A 24 0.41 -7.43 7.10
C TRP A 24 -0.41 -7.93 8.28
N ASP A 25 0.12 -7.73 9.48
CA ASP A 25 -0.54 -8.05 10.73
C ASP A 25 -1.42 -6.89 11.20
N ILE A 26 -2.70 -7.18 11.45
CA ILE A 26 -3.70 -6.23 11.94
C ILE A 26 -3.92 -6.29 13.45
N SER A 27 -3.28 -7.22 14.17
CA SER A 27 -3.50 -7.47 15.59
C SER A 27 -3.32 -6.23 16.48
N SER A 28 -2.44 -5.32 16.07
CA SER A 28 -2.17 -4.07 16.79
C SER A 28 -3.15 -2.93 16.51
N VAL A 29 -4.10 -3.12 15.58
CA VAL A 29 -4.98 -2.05 15.11
C VAL A 29 -6.42 -2.28 15.58
N PRO A 30 -6.98 -1.39 16.43
CA PRO A 30 -8.35 -1.56 16.91
C PRO A 30 -9.36 -1.32 15.79
N LEU A 31 -10.41 -2.14 15.80
CA LEU A 31 -11.65 -1.89 15.06
C LEU A 31 -12.43 -0.80 15.78
N LEU A 32 -12.84 0.22 15.03
CA LEU A 32 -13.47 1.41 15.57
C LEU A 32 -14.85 1.60 14.97
N SER A 33 -15.80 2.03 15.79
CA SER A 33 -17.11 2.48 15.35
C SER A 33 -17.01 3.84 14.64
N THR A 34 -18.04 4.18 13.86
CA THR A 34 -18.10 5.50 13.19
C THR A 34 -18.05 6.66 14.20
N ASN A 35 -18.68 6.50 15.37
CA ASN A 35 -18.68 7.53 16.42
C ASN A 35 -17.28 7.71 17.04
N GLU A 36 -16.50 6.64 17.18
CA GLU A 36 -15.10 6.74 17.64
C GLU A 36 -14.21 7.42 16.60
N ILE A 37 -14.37 7.07 15.32
CA ILE A 37 -13.67 7.74 14.22
C ILE A 37 -14.03 9.23 14.18
N GLU A 38 -15.30 9.58 14.36
CA GLU A 38 -15.74 10.98 14.42
C GLU A 38 -15.07 11.74 15.58
N ARG A 39 -15.02 11.14 16.77
CA ARG A 39 -14.31 11.73 17.92
C ARG A 39 -12.83 11.92 17.62
N ILE A 40 -12.17 10.91 17.07
CA ILE A 40 -10.74 10.97 16.68
C ILE A 40 -10.50 12.07 15.65
N TYR A 41 -11.38 12.19 14.66
CA TYR A 41 -11.27 13.16 13.58
C TYR A 41 -11.43 14.60 14.05
N ASN A 42 -12.28 14.83 15.05
CA ASN A 42 -12.56 16.17 15.59
C ASN A 42 -11.59 16.61 16.70
N ILE A 43 -10.69 15.74 17.15
CA ILE A 43 -9.68 16.08 18.16
C ILE A 43 -8.60 16.99 17.56
N GLU A 44 -8.34 18.13 18.19
CA GLU A 44 -7.29 19.07 17.78
C GLU A 44 -5.85 18.59 18.07
N ASN A 45 -5.66 17.41 18.66
CA ASN A 45 -4.34 16.82 18.94
C ASN A 45 -3.54 16.42 17.69
N HIS A 46 -4.06 16.62 16.48
CA HIS A 46 -3.29 16.40 15.25
C HIS A 46 -1.97 17.19 15.24
N LYS A 47 -1.88 18.33 15.94
CA LYS A 47 -0.66 19.15 16.03
C LYS A 47 0.53 18.44 16.67
N ASN A 48 0.30 17.49 17.58
CA ASN A 48 1.36 16.74 18.27
C ASN A 48 1.66 15.39 17.62
N SER A 49 0.96 15.04 16.53
CA SER A 49 1.21 13.83 15.78
C SER A 49 2.41 14.02 14.85
N ILE A 50 3.18 12.94 14.63
CA ILE A 50 4.18 12.88 13.55
C ILE A 50 3.56 13.15 12.15
N TYR A 51 2.23 13.01 12.03
CA TYR A 51 1.49 13.29 10.80
C TYR A 51 0.78 14.65 10.80
N SER A 52 1.13 15.57 11.70
CA SER A 52 0.48 16.89 11.82
C SER A 52 0.43 17.65 10.48
N SER A 53 1.47 17.50 9.66
CA SER A 53 1.58 18.12 8.33
C SER A 53 0.63 17.53 7.27
N PHE A 54 0.00 16.38 7.53
CA PHE A 54 -0.90 15.68 6.61
C PHE A 54 -2.38 16.07 6.78
N GLY A 55 -2.68 16.96 7.74
CA GLY A 55 -4.01 17.53 7.94
C GLY A 55 -4.73 16.98 9.16
N ILE A 56 -5.99 17.39 9.34
CA ILE A 56 -6.73 17.15 10.58
C ILE A 56 -7.03 15.67 10.85
N ALA A 57 -6.97 14.82 9.82
CA ALA A 57 -7.20 13.38 9.94
C ALA A 57 -6.02 12.61 10.54
N ALA A 58 -4.96 13.28 11.01
CA ALA A 58 -3.76 12.63 11.54
C ALA A 58 -4.05 11.57 12.61
N GLY A 59 -5.06 11.78 13.46
CA GLY A 59 -5.48 10.80 14.47
C GLY A 59 -6.09 9.52 13.90
N CYS A 60 -6.61 9.55 12.66
CA CYS A 60 -7.18 8.38 11.98
C CYS A 60 -6.12 7.50 11.31
N ASN A 61 -4.88 7.98 11.22
CA ASN A 61 -3.76 7.23 10.65
C ASN A 61 -3.45 6.00 11.52
N PHE A 62 -2.92 4.96 10.91
CA PHE A 62 -2.56 3.74 11.63
C PHE A 62 -1.37 3.04 10.98
N ILE A 63 -0.75 2.17 11.75
CA ILE A 63 0.48 1.49 11.39
C ILE A 63 0.24 -0.02 11.47
N LEU A 64 0.72 -0.75 10.48
CA LEU A 64 0.71 -2.21 10.44
C LEU A 64 2.14 -2.72 10.39
N LYS A 65 2.40 -3.87 11.02
CA LYS A 65 3.69 -4.57 10.92
C LYS A 65 3.61 -5.65 9.85
N HIS A 66 4.71 -5.88 9.14
CA HIS A 66 4.78 -7.00 8.21
C HIS A 66 4.86 -8.32 8.99
N LYS A 67 4.09 -9.33 8.59
CA LYS A 67 3.94 -10.62 9.31
C LYS A 67 5.26 -11.36 9.48
N ASN A 68 6.12 -11.31 8.46
CA ASN A 68 7.40 -12.01 8.45
C ASN A 68 8.59 -11.09 8.78
N ILE A 69 8.42 -9.77 8.72
CA ILE A 69 9.50 -8.79 8.91
C ILE A 69 8.95 -7.69 9.83
N PRO A 70 8.72 -7.96 11.14
CA PRO A 70 8.01 -7.03 12.02
C PRO A 70 8.69 -5.65 12.16
N SER A 71 9.97 -5.55 11.84
CA SER A 71 10.72 -4.28 11.80
C SER A 71 10.33 -3.41 10.60
N HIS A 72 9.74 -3.97 9.54
CA HIS A 72 9.16 -3.22 8.44
C HIS A 72 7.69 -2.89 8.72
N LYS A 73 7.36 -1.60 8.77
CA LYS A 73 6.01 -1.10 9.04
C LYS A 73 5.40 -0.44 7.81
N LEU A 74 4.08 -0.43 7.78
CA LEU A 74 3.26 0.25 6.80
C LEU A 74 2.42 1.32 7.45
N HIS A 75 2.65 2.56 7.05
CA HIS A 75 1.95 3.74 7.55
C HIS A 75 0.79 4.06 6.61
N VAL A 76 -0.44 3.92 7.10
CA VAL A 76 -1.65 4.33 6.37
C VAL A 76 -2.04 5.73 6.80
N ILE A 77 -1.93 6.67 5.86
CA ILE A 77 -2.01 8.11 6.10
C ILE A 77 -3.18 8.71 5.32
N TYR A 78 -4.12 9.33 6.03
CA TYR A 78 -5.21 10.11 5.45
C TYR A 78 -4.75 11.55 5.20
N TYR A 79 -4.54 11.91 3.94
CA TYR A 79 -3.98 13.20 3.55
C TYR A 79 -5.06 14.22 3.19
N ASN A 80 -5.00 15.40 3.83
CA ASN A 80 -5.82 16.57 3.58
C ASN A 80 -7.33 16.27 3.47
N MET A 81 -7.84 15.41 4.36
CA MET A 81 -9.27 15.09 4.39
C MET A 81 -10.09 16.35 4.72
N PRO A 82 -11.20 16.60 4.00
CA PRO A 82 -11.99 17.83 4.15
C PRO A 82 -12.77 17.89 5.46
N ILE A 83 -12.85 19.09 6.05
CA ILE A 83 -13.64 19.35 7.26
C ILE A 83 -15.09 19.63 6.88
N GLY A 84 -16.04 18.84 7.38
CA GLY A 84 -17.47 19.03 7.11
C GLY A 84 -17.79 18.98 5.61
N ASN A 85 -18.38 20.06 5.09
CA ASN A 85 -18.76 20.20 3.67
C ASN A 85 -17.71 20.96 2.84
N GLN A 86 -16.52 21.22 3.38
CA GLN A 86 -15.47 21.89 2.63
C GLN A 86 -15.00 21.04 1.45
N ARG A 87 -14.53 21.71 0.39
CA ARG A 87 -13.91 21.03 -0.74
C ARG A 87 -12.57 20.45 -0.32
N SER A 88 -12.24 19.28 -0.87
CA SER A 88 -10.92 18.68 -0.67
C SER A 88 -9.84 19.53 -1.29
N ILE A 89 -8.74 19.68 -0.56
CA ILE A 89 -7.54 20.36 -1.05
C ILE A 89 -6.90 19.42 -2.07
N LYS A 90 -6.65 19.94 -3.28
CA LYS A 90 -6.02 19.15 -4.33
C LYS A 90 -4.62 18.73 -3.94
N VAL A 91 -4.24 17.52 -4.33
CA VAL A 91 -2.87 17.03 -4.16
C VAL A 91 -1.94 17.82 -5.07
N ASN A 92 -0.83 18.28 -4.51
CA ASN A 92 0.23 18.98 -5.24
C ASN A 92 1.60 18.40 -4.84
N LYS A 93 2.67 18.94 -5.42
CA LYS A 93 4.05 18.47 -5.18
C LYS A 93 4.49 18.56 -3.72
N SER A 94 3.88 19.40 -2.88
CA SER A 94 4.22 19.48 -1.46
C SER A 94 3.97 18.17 -0.69
N LEU A 95 3.15 17.27 -1.24
CA LEU A 95 3.00 15.93 -0.67
C LEU A 95 4.35 15.18 -0.65
N VAL A 96 5.18 15.38 -1.67
CA VAL A 96 6.49 14.73 -1.78
C VAL A 96 7.37 15.15 -0.61
N ASP A 97 7.53 16.45 -0.40
CA ASP A 97 8.35 17.00 0.68
C ASP A 97 7.85 16.53 2.06
N LYS A 98 6.53 16.54 2.28
CA LYS A 98 5.93 16.05 3.53
C LYS A 98 6.26 14.59 3.82
N VAL A 99 6.21 13.72 2.81
CA VAL A 99 6.52 12.29 2.98
C VAL A 99 8.02 12.09 3.18
N LEU A 100 8.86 12.80 2.43
CA LEU A 100 10.31 12.74 2.61
C LEU A 100 10.73 13.19 4.01
N ASN A 101 10.09 14.24 4.54
CA ASN A 101 10.35 14.75 5.89
C ASN A 101 10.09 13.71 6.98
N LEU A 102 9.12 12.80 6.80
CA LEU A 102 8.91 11.71 7.75
C LEU A 102 10.17 10.85 7.93
N TYR A 103 10.93 10.64 6.85
CA TYR A 103 12.18 9.86 6.90
C TYR A 103 13.37 10.71 7.33
N THR A 104 13.51 11.94 6.82
CA THR A 104 14.68 12.79 7.14
C THR A 104 14.68 13.26 8.60
N GLU A 105 13.51 13.46 9.20
CA GLU A 105 13.35 13.78 10.62
C GLU A 105 13.29 12.53 11.51
N ASN A 106 13.47 11.32 10.94
CA ASN A 106 13.37 10.03 11.64
C ASN A 106 12.04 9.84 12.41
N LEU A 107 10.94 10.35 11.85
CA LEU A 107 9.59 10.17 12.41
C LEU A 107 9.02 8.78 12.10
N ILE A 108 9.49 8.16 11.01
CA ILE A 108 9.23 6.77 10.61
C ILE A 108 10.55 6.08 10.29
N ASP A 109 10.61 4.75 10.36
CA ASP A 109 11.87 4.04 10.14
C ASP A 109 12.26 4.12 8.65
N ARG A 110 13.57 4.12 8.38
CA ARG A 110 14.14 4.27 7.02
C ARG A 110 13.65 3.23 6.01
N ASP A 111 13.23 2.05 6.48
CA ASP A 111 12.77 0.95 5.66
C ASP A 111 11.24 0.91 5.52
N ASP A 112 10.52 1.70 6.32
CA ASP A 112 9.06 1.69 6.37
C ASP A 112 8.44 2.16 5.06
N SER A 113 7.22 1.71 4.80
CA SER A 113 6.46 2.03 3.59
C SER A 113 5.22 2.84 3.94
N THR A 114 4.63 3.53 2.95
CA THR A 114 3.42 4.33 3.16
C THR A 114 2.28 3.97 2.19
N ILE A 115 1.04 4.10 2.67
CA ILE A 115 -0.18 4.21 1.89
C ILE A 115 -0.78 5.57 2.18
N ILE A 116 -1.00 6.38 1.15
CA ILE A 116 -1.54 7.72 1.27
C ILE A 116 -2.94 7.72 0.67
N LEU A 117 -3.94 7.97 1.49
CA LEU A 117 -5.33 8.10 1.07
C LEU A 117 -5.67 9.56 0.87
N ILE A 118 -6.21 9.88 -0.30
CA ILE A 118 -6.67 11.23 -0.67
C ILE A 118 -8.16 11.21 -0.97
N ASN A 119 -8.86 12.34 -0.87
CA ASN A 119 -10.26 12.45 -1.30
C ASN A 119 -10.35 13.19 -2.65
N GLU A 120 -9.58 12.71 -3.63
CA GLU A 120 -9.51 13.22 -5.00
C GLU A 120 -9.29 12.04 -5.97
N GLN A 121 -9.78 12.16 -7.21
CA GLN A 121 -9.62 11.11 -8.22
C GLN A 121 -8.16 11.05 -8.67
N ILE A 122 -7.63 9.83 -8.78
CA ILE A 122 -6.29 9.62 -9.32
C ILE A 122 -6.24 10.06 -10.79
N SER A 123 -5.49 11.13 -11.05
CA SER A 123 -5.16 11.65 -12.38
C SER A 123 -3.71 11.31 -12.73
N ASP A 124 -3.31 11.48 -13.99
CA ASP A 124 -1.92 11.29 -14.43
C ASP A 124 -0.95 12.18 -13.65
N THR A 125 -1.36 13.39 -13.28
CA THR A 125 -0.57 14.26 -12.41
C THR A 125 -0.29 13.63 -11.05
N ILE A 126 -1.26 12.96 -10.43
CA ILE A 126 -1.09 12.29 -9.14
C ILE A 126 -0.23 11.04 -9.29
N ASN A 127 -0.38 10.29 -10.39
CA ASN A 127 0.50 9.17 -10.71
C ASN A 127 1.95 9.64 -10.87
N ASN A 128 2.18 10.75 -11.58
CA ASN A 128 3.51 11.34 -11.74
C ASN A 128 4.11 11.83 -10.41
N ILE A 129 3.29 12.38 -9.52
CA ILE A 129 3.70 12.74 -8.15
C ILE A 129 4.12 11.47 -7.37
N ASN A 130 3.34 10.40 -7.43
CA ASN A 130 3.67 9.14 -6.75
C ASN A 130 4.96 8.52 -7.30
N ASP A 131 5.16 8.58 -8.62
CA ASP A 131 6.36 8.07 -9.28
C ASP A 131 7.60 8.89 -8.90
N SER A 132 7.49 10.22 -8.92
CA SER A 132 8.56 11.12 -8.49
C SER A 132 8.93 10.91 -7.02
N LEU A 133 7.92 10.74 -6.15
CA LEU A 133 8.14 10.41 -4.74
C LEU A 133 8.90 9.09 -4.57
N ASN A 134 8.50 8.03 -5.29
CA ASN A 134 9.17 6.74 -5.18
C ASN A 134 10.59 6.75 -5.74
N VAL A 135 10.89 7.54 -6.78
CA VAL A 135 12.27 7.73 -7.23
C VAL A 135 13.12 8.37 -6.12
N LEU A 136 12.64 9.47 -5.53
CA LEU A 136 13.37 10.19 -4.47
C LEU A 136 13.55 9.35 -3.20
N LEU A 137 12.56 8.53 -2.84
CA LEU A 137 12.68 7.59 -1.72
C LEU A 137 13.79 6.55 -1.96
N GLN A 138 14.04 6.19 -3.21
CA GLN A 138 15.02 5.17 -3.58
C GLN A 138 16.42 5.72 -3.89
N GLU A 139 16.58 7.03 -4.19
CA GLU A 139 17.87 7.66 -4.58
C GLU A 139 19.01 7.43 -3.58
N ASN A 140 18.71 7.26 -2.30
CA ASN A 140 19.69 6.97 -1.24
C ASN A 140 19.28 5.74 -0.41
N TYR A 141 18.65 4.77 -1.07
CA TYR A 141 18.23 3.51 -0.46
C TYR A 141 18.90 2.33 -1.18
N ASP A 142 20.12 2.01 -0.73
CA ASP A 142 20.93 0.97 -1.35
C ASP A 142 20.45 -0.43 -0.98
N GLU A 143 20.19 -0.64 0.30
CA GLU A 143 19.81 -1.93 0.87
C GLU A 143 18.99 -1.76 2.17
N PRO A 144 18.19 -2.78 2.54
CA PRO A 144 17.51 -2.81 3.83
C PRO A 144 18.47 -2.84 5.01
N SER A 145 17.99 -2.38 6.18
CA SER A 145 18.76 -2.46 7.42
C SER A 145 19.14 -3.91 7.79
N ASP A 146 20.20 -4.05 8.59
CA ASP A 146 20.68 -5.34 9.07
C ASP A 146 19.61 -6.10 9.86
N ILE A 147 18.77 -5.38 10.61
CA ILE A 147 17.64 -5.96 11.34
C ILE A 147 16.67 -6.64 10.37
N ILE A 148 16.29 -5.96 9.28
CA ILE A 148 15.41 -6.53 8.25
C ILE A 148 16.07 -7.71 7.55
N LYS A 149 17.36 -7.60 7.21
CA LYS A 149 18.11 -8.70 6.58
C LYS A 149 18.15 -9.94 7.46
N ASP A 150 18.28 -9.78 8.77
CA ASP A 150 18.28 -10.90 9.71
C ASP A 150 16.89 -11.50 9.87
N GLU A 151 15.83 -10.68 9.95
CA GLU A 151 14.43 -11.17 9.93
C GLU A 151 14.12 -11.97 8.65
N MET A 152 14.57 -11.48 7.49
CA MET A 152 14.46 -12.17 6.20
C MET A 152 15.13 -13.55 6.22
N LYS A 153 16.38 -13.63 6.69
CA LYS A 153 17.12 -14.89 6.83
C LYS A 153 16.40 -15.86 7.76
N LEU A 154 15.93 -15.38 8.92
CA LEU A 154 15.21 -16.21 9.89
C LEU A 154 13.92 -16.81 9.32
N LYS A 155 13.25 -16.09 8.42
CA LYS A 155 12.01 -16.55 7.77
C LYS A 155 12.24 -17.25 6.43
N ASN A 156 13.48 -17.38 5.97
CA ASN A 156 13.82 -17.89 4.64
C ASN A 156 13.04 -17.18 3.52
N ILE A 157 12.96 -15.85 3.60
CA ILE A 157 12.38 -15.01 2.54
C ILE A 157 13.44 -14.06 2.00
N ASN A 158 13.44 -13.84 0.70
CA ASN A 158 14.35 -12.91 0.04
C ASN A 158 13.57 -11.89 -0.77
N LEU A 159 13.27 -10.72 -0.16
CA LEU A 159 12.53 -9.65 -0.83
C LEU A 159 13.50 -8.66 -1.48
N ASP A 160 13.12 -8.16 -2.65
CA ASP A 160 13.85 -7.10 -3.33
C ASP A 160 13.78 -5.78 -2.54
N LYS A 161 14.84 -4.98 -2.61
CA LYS A 161 14.92 -3.69 -1.91
C LYS A 161 13.78 -2.74 -2.25
N ASN A 162 13.24 -2.83 -3.47
CA ASN A 162 12.14 -1.97 -3.94
C ASN A 162 10.82 -2.24 -3.20
N PHE A 163 10.72 -3.33 -2.43
CA PHE A 163 9.57 -3.59 -1.54
C PHE A 163 9.54 -2.63 -0.34
N PHE A 164 10.71 -2.17 0.09
CA PHE A 164 10.89 -1.28 1.23
C PHE A 164 10.87 0.18 0.77
N ARG A 165 10.59 1.07 1.72
CA ARG A 165 10.60 2.52 1.48
C ARG A 165 9.79 2.91 0.25
N TYR A 166 8.59 2.33 0.12
CA TYR A 166 7.71 2.50 -1.04
C TYR A 166 6.38 3.14 -0.65
N SER A 167 6.01 4.19 -1.37
CA SER A 167 4.78 4.96 -1.16
C SER A 167 3.74 4.65 -2.23
N THR A 168 2.47 4.52 -1.83
CA THR A 168 1.36 4.33 -2.75
C THR A 168 0.22 5.30 -2.44
N ILE A 169 -0.19 6.10 -3.44
CA ILE A 169 -1.32 7.03 -3.31
C ILE A 169 -2.60 6.39 -3.84
N PHE A 170 -3.67 6.41 -3.05
CA PHE A 170 -5.00 5.94 -3.44
C PHE A 170 -6.07 7.00 -3.20
N ASP A 171 -7.12 6.94 -4.00
CA ASP A 171 -8.36 7.63 -3.67
C ASP A 171 -9.06 6.85 -2.56
N ILE A 172 -9.55 7.52 -1.52
CA ILE A 172 -10.34 6.91 -0.45
C ILE A 172 -11.59 6.19 -1.00
N ARG A 173 -12.07 6.60 -2.18
CA ARG A 173 -13.16 5.94 -2.91
C ARG A 173 -12.81 4.53 -3.37
N ASP A 174 -11.52 4.22 -3.57
CA ASP A 174 -11.06 2.88 -3.97
C ASP A 174 -11.33 1.81 -2.92
N PHE A 175 -11.44 2.22 -1.66
CA PHE A 175 -11.67 1.35 -0.50
C PHE A 175 -13.08 1.52 0.09
N GLN A 176 -14.08 1.85 -0.74
CA GLN A 176 -15.49 1.84 -0.28
C GLN A 176 -16.15 0.47 -0.43
N PHE A 177 -15.54 -0.41 -1.22
CA PHE A 177 -15.84 -1.84 -1.31
C PHE A 177 -14.56 -2.60 -1.64
N ASN A 178 -14.47 -3.88 -1.28
CA ASN A 178 -13.30 -4.69 -1.60
C ASN A 178 -13.36 -5.21 -3.05
N LYS A 179 -12.54 -4.63 -3.94
CA LYS A 179 -12.46 -5.04 -5.36
C LYS A 179 -12.00 -6.50 -5.54
N LEU A 180 -11.23 -7.06 -4.60
CA LEU A 180 -10.74 -8.44 -4.66
C LEU A 180 -11.82 -9.48 -4.45
N LYS A 181 -12.96 -9.10 -3.86
CA LYS A 181 -14.13 -9.98 -3.64
C LYS A 181 -15.13 -9.96 -4.78
N HIS A 182 -14.88 -9.18 -5.83
CA HIS A 182 -15.78 -9.09 -6.98
C HIS A 182 -15.72 -10.36 -7.83
N SER A 183 -16.87 -10.86 -8.32
CA SER A 183 -16.97 -12.12 -9.07
C SER A 183 -16.12 -12.17 -10.34
N LEU A 184 -15.94 -11.02 -11.01
CA LEU A 184 -15.11 -10.89 -12.21
C LEU A 184 -13.60 -10.78 -11.91
N VAL A 185 -13.20 -10.62 -10.64
CA VAL A 185 -11.79 -10.48 -10.26
C VAL A 185 -11.30 -11.85 -9.79
N PRO A 186 -10.43 -12.53 -10.55
CA PRO A 186 -9.86 -13.80 -10.11
C PRO A 186 -8.92 -13.59 -8.91
N LYS A 187 -8.52 -14.67 -8.27
CA LYS A 187 -7.62 -14.59 -7.11
C LYS A 187 -6.21 -14.20 -7.56
N HIS A 188 -5.73 -13.07 -7.07
CA HIS A 188 -4.38 -12.56 -7.32
C HIS A 188 -3.50 -12.80 -6.09
N ILE A 189 -2.39 -13.50 -6.28
CA ILE A 189 -1.42 -13.84 -5.24
C ILE A 189 -0.08 -13.21 -5.65
N PRO A 190 0.43 -12.22 -4.89
CA PRO A 190 1.72 -11.62 -5.16
C PRO A 190 2.85 -12.57 -4.76
N ILE A 191 3.84 -12.70 -5.63
CA ILE A 191 5.06 -13.46 -5.42
C ILE A 191 6.21 -12.47 -5.48
N ARG A 192 6.85 -12.27 -4.32
CA ARG A 192 7.89 -11.24 -4.11
C ARG A 192 9.26 -11.82 -3.79
N ASP A 193 9.29 -13.08 -3.36
CA ASP A 193 10.54 -13.78 -3.10
C ASP A 193 11.32 -13.96 -4.40
N ILE A 194 12.55 -13.44 -4.44
CA ILE A 194 13.39 -13.40 -5.63
C ILE A 194 13.68 -14.83 -6.14
N TYR A 195 14.00 -15.76 -5.25
CA TYR A 195 14.33 -17.14 -5.62
C TYR A 195 13.11 -17.86 -6.20
N LEU A 196 11.93 -17.64 -5.60
CA LEU A 196 10.68 -18.21 -6.11
C LEU A 196 10.29 -17.62 -7.47
N ILE A 197 10.50 -16.32 -7.67
CA ILE A 197 10.30 -15.65 -8.97
C ILE A 197 11.19 -16.30 -10.04
N GLU A 198 12.49 -16.46 -9.77
CA GLU A 198 13.42 -17.08 -10.71
C GLU A 198 13.06 -18.53 -11.02
N LYS A 199 12.64 -19.29 -10.00
CA LYS A 199 12.16 -20.66 -10.16
C LYS A 199 10.94 -20.73 -11.09
N ILE A 200 9.95 -19.87 -10.90
CA ILE A 200 8.73 -19.84 -11.73
C ILE A 200 9.06 -19.49 -13.18
N ILE A 201 9.93 -18.51 -13.39
CA ILE A 201 10.36 -18.11 -14.75
C ILE A 201 11.05 -19.27 -15.46
N LYS A 202 11.92 -20.00 -14.74
CA LYS A 202 12.61 -21.18 -15.26
C LYS A 202 11.64 -22.33 -15.56
N GLU A 203 10.67 -22.60 -14.69
CA GLU A 203 9.62 -23.60 -14.90
C GLU A 203 8.75 -23.27 -16.12
N CYS A 204 8.52 -21.98 -16.39
CA CYS A 204 7.80 -21.51 -17.58
C CYS A 204 8.66 -21.53 -18.85
N ASN A 205 9.95 -21.84 -18.76
CA ASN A 205 10.93 -21.71 -19.84
C ASN A 205 10.85 -20.36 -20.58
N ALA A 206 10.69 -19.28 -19.80
CA ALA A 206 10.49 -17.92 -20.31
C ALA A 206 11.62 -16.98 -19.85
N ILE A 207 11.74 -15.84 -20.52
CA ILE A 207 12.54 -14.70 -20.06
C ILE A 207 11.59 -13.66 -19.46
N LYS A 208 12.06 -12.83 -18.51
CA LYS A 208 11.26 -11.76 -17.87
C LYS A 208 10.48 -10.89 -18.88
N SER A 209 11.05 -10.61 -20.05
CA SER A 209 10.43 -9.82 -21.12
C SER A 209 9.29 -10.54 -21.87
N GLN A 210 9.23 -11.87 -21.82
CA GLN A 210 8.20 -12.70 -22.44
C GLN A 210 7.00 -12.94 -21.52
N MET A 211 7.15 -12.66 -20.22
CA MET A 211 6.09 -12.82 -19.25
C MET A 211 4.96 -11.81 -19.53
N PRO A 212 3.68 -12.23 -19.51
CA PRO A 212 2.57 -11.30 -19.64
C PRO A 212 2.64 -10.21 -18.55
N VAL A 213 2.36 -8.96 -18.92
CA VAL A 213 2.55 -7.82 -18.01
C VAL A 213 1.29 -7.51 -17.22
N ILE A 214 1.47 -7.16 -15.95
CA ILE A 214 0.50 -6.40 -15.15
C ILE A 214 1.15 -5.06 -14.78
N TRP A 215 0.44 -3.95 -15.01
CA TRP A 215 1.00 -2.63 -14.73
C TRP A 215 0.96 -2.34 -13.22
N LYS A 216 1.97 -1.68 -12.67
CA LYS A 216 2.00 -1.23 -11.26
C LYS A 216 0.79 -0.38 -10.87
N ASN A 217 0.21 0.34 -11.83
CA ASN A 217 -0.96 1.20 -11.64
C ASN A 217 -2.29 0.47 -11.86
N ASP A 218 -2.28 -0.82 -12.23
CA ASP A 218 -3.50 -1.63 -12.26
C ASP A 218 -4.17 -1.62 -10.87
N PRO A 219 -5.49 -1.44 -10.77
CA PRO A 219 -6.18 -1.34 -9.49
C PRO A 219 -5.89 -2.52 -8.55
N ILE A 220 -5.81 -3.74 -9.08
CA ILE A 220 -5.55 -4.93 -8.29
C ILE A 220 -4.08 -5.01 -7.91
N ALA A 221 -3.17 -4.79 -8.87
CA ALA A 221 -1.72 -4.81 -8.60
C ALA A 221 -1.32 -3.80 -7.53
N LYS A 222 -1.89 -2.60 -7.60
CA LYS A 222 -1.65 -1.53 -6.65
C LYS A 222 -2.19 -1.88 -5.26
N ILE A 223 -3.41 -2.39 -5.17
CA ILE A 223 -4.04 -2.82 -3.90
C ILE A 223 -3.21 -3.89 -3.18
N ILE A 224 -2.73 -4.89 -3.92
CA ILE A 224 -1.91 -5.97 -3.35
C ILE A 224 -0.43 -5.60 -3.21
N ARG A 225 -0.08 -4.34 -3.49
CA ARG A 225 1.29 -3.79 -3.39
C ARG A 225 2.32 -4.62 -4.17
N LEU A 226 2.07 -4.84 -5.46
CA LEU A 226 3.09 -5.35 -6.37
C LEU A 226 4.09 -4.26 -6.71
N THR A 227 5.38 -4.58 -6.62
CA THR A 227 6.46 -3.71 -7.11
C THR A 227 6.99 -4.22 -8.45
N PRO A 228 7.53 -3.34 -9.31
CA PRO A 228 8.11 -3.75 -10.59
C PRO A 228 9.12 -4.91 -10.42
N GLY A 229 8.99 -5.93 -11.26
CA GLY A 229 9.79 -7.16 -11.19
C GLY A 229 9.17 -8.30 -10.36
N ASN A 230 8.18 -8.03 -9.51
CA ASN A 230 7.40 -9.09 -8.84
C ASN A 230 6.54 -9.88 -9.84
N ILE A 231 6.12 -11.08 -9.45
CA ILE A 231 5.17 -11.89 -10.21
C ILE A 231 3.81 -11.91 -9.50
N CYS A 232 2.75 -11.73 -10.26
CA CYS A 232 1.39 -12.00 -9.84
C CYS A 232 0.96 -13.38 -10.35
N LYS A 233 0.68 -14.31 -9.43
CA LYS A 233 0.00 -15.57 -9.75
C LYS A 233 -1.50 -15.33 -9.73
N ILE A 234 -2.16 -15.68 -10.82
CA ILE A 234 -3.60 -15.50 -10.97
C ILE A 234 -4.25 -16.87 -11.12
N ILE A 235 -5.22 -17.15 -10.24
CA ILE A 235 -5.99 -18.39 -10.25
C ILE A 235 -7.40 -18.04 -10.71
N ARG A 236 -7.76 -18.54 -11.90
CA ARG A 236 -9.07 -18.31 -12.52
C ARG A 236 -9.83 -19.62 -12.62
N HIS A 237 -11.09 -19.59 -12.18
CA HIS A 237 -12.03 -20.68 -12.39
C HIS A 237 -12.75 -20.49 -13.73
N THR A 238 -12.78 -21.52 -14.57
CA THR A 238 -13.58 -21.50 -15.81
C THR A 238 -14.47 -22.74 -15.91
N PRO A 239 -15.65 -22.63 -16.55
CA PRO A 239 -16.52 -23.77 -16.76
C PRO A 239 -15.85 -24.92 -17.53
N GLU A 240 -14.95 -24.60 -18.45
CA GLU A 240 -14.36 -25.57 -19.39
C GLU A 240 -13.15 -26.31 -18.81
N ALA A 241 -12.26 -25.58 -18.12
CA ALA A 241 -10.96 -26.10 -17.68
C ALA A 241 -10.85 -26.26 -16.15
N GLY A 242 -11.91 -25.92 -15.41
CA GLY A 242 -11.91 -25.96 -13.96
C GLY A 242 -11.05 -24.85 -13.37
N VAL A 243 -9.75 -25.11 -13.14
CA VAL A 243 -8.81 -24.17 -12.52
C VAL A 243 -7.64 -23.91 -13.46
N ILE A 244 -7.48 -22.65 -13.88
CA ILE A 244 -6.35 -22.20 -14.70
C ILE A 244 -5.46 -21.30 -13.86
N VAL A 245 -4.16 -21.57 -13.88
CA VAL A 245 -3.13 -20.74 -13.26
C VAL A 245 -2.31 -20.06 -14.34
N TYR A 246 -2.12 -18.75 -14.23
CA TYR A 246 -1.18 -18.01 -15.07
C TYR A 246 -0.42 -16.98 -14.24
N TYR A 247 0.76 -16.61 -14.75
CA TYR A 247 1.68 -15.70 -14.08
C TYR A 247 1.83 -14.42 -14.91
N ARG A 248 1.82 -13.26 -14.24
CA ARG A 248 2.10 -11.96 -14.87
C ARG A 248 3.23 -11.25 -14.15
N ILE A 249 4.16 -10.64 -14.87
CA ILE A 249 5.22 -9.82 -14.28
C ILE A 249 4.74 -8.38 -14.08
N CYS A 250 5.03 -7.79 -12.92
CA CYS A 250 4.72 -6.40 -12.65
C CYS A 250 5.71 -5.48 -13.36
N LYS A 251 5.20 -4.45 -14.04
CA LYS A 251 6.01 -3.42 -14.70
C LYS A 251 5.58 -2.03 -14.30
#